data_AF-A0AA96TQ48-F1
#
_entry.id   AF-A0AA96TQ48-F1
#
_cell.length_a   1.000
_cell.length_b   1.000
_cell.length_c   1.000
_cell.angle_alpha   90.00
_cell.angle_beta   90.00
_cell.angle_gamma   90.00
#
_symmetry.space_group_name_H-M   'P 1'
#
loop_
_entity.id
_entity.type
_entity.pdbx_description
1 polymer ?
#
loop_
_entity_poly.entity_id
_entity_poly.type
_entity_poly.pdbx_seq_one_letter_code
_entity_poly.pdbx_strand_id
1 'polypeptide(L)'
;MTNEELLQDLKQFVEAKVNASEERLLQKMATKDDLKIMATKADIQELKSDMDGRFDTVLEAVGERFESTDAVVREHERRITRLERRAV
;
A
#
# COMPACT_ATOMS: atom_id res chain seq x y z
N MET A 1 44.83 -15.89 46.68
CA MET A 1 44.45 -15.26 45.41
C MET A 1 45.70 -14.63 44.82
N THR A 2 46.22 -15.19 43.72
CA THR A 2 47.40 -14.67 43.03
C THR A 2 46.98 -13.59 42.02
N ASN A 3 47.92 -12.74 41.60
CA ASN A 3 47.65 -11.77 40.52
C ASN A 3 47.26 -12.47 39.21
N GLU A 4 47.72 -13.70 39.02
CA GLU A 4 47.41 -14.53 37.86
C GLU A 4 45.95 -14.99 37.86
N GLU A 5 45.44 -15.41 39.02
CA GLU A 5 44.01 -15.72 39.21
C GLU A 5 43.13 -14.49 38.97
N LEU A 6 43.53 -13.31 39.49
CA LEU A 6 42.79 -12.05 39.28
C LEU A 6 42.74 -11.62 37.79
N LEU A 7 43.84 -11.79 37.06
CA LEU A 7 43.88 -11.49 35.63
C LEU A 7 43.02 -12.47 34.83
N GLN A 8 42.99 -13.74 35.24
CA GLN A 8 42.17 -14.76 34.61
C GLN A 8 40.67 -14.48 34.83
N ASP A 9 40.28 -14.09 36.04
CA ASP A 9 38.90 -13.71 36.36
C ASP A 9 38.46 -12.45 35.60
N LEU A 10 39.33 -11.44 35.50
CA LEU A 10 39.05 -10.23 34.75
C LEU A 10 38.82 -10.54 33.26
N LYS A 11 39.65 -11.43 32.69
CA LYS A 11 39.48 -11.87 31.30
C LYS A 11 38.12 -12.54 31.08
N GLN A 12 37.75 -13.47 31.96
CA GLN A 12 36.44 -14.14 31.88
C GLN A 12 35.26 -13.16 32.00
N PHE A 13 35.36 -12.18 32.91
CA PHE A 13 34.33 -11.17 33.08
C PHE A 13 34.15 -10.32 31.82
N VAL A 14 35.25 -9.88 31.21
CA VAL A 14 35.20 -9.10 29.97
C VAL A 14 34.60 -9.93 28.83
N GLU A 15 35.04 -11.17 28.63
CA GLU A 15 34.48 -12.07 27.62
C GLU A 15 32.97 -12.27 27.79
N ALA A 16 32.52 -12.54 29.03
CA ALA A 16 31.09 -12.70 29.32
C ALA A 16 30.28 -11.43 29.03
N LYS A 17 30.83 -10.25 29.36
CA LYS A 17 30.16 -8.96 29.07
C LYS A 17 30.10 -8.66 27.58
N VAL A 18 31.16 -8.96 26.84
CA VAL A 18 31.20 -8.80 25.39
C VAL A 18 30.16 -9.71 24.74
N ASN A 19 30.17 -11.01 25.04
CA ASN A 19 29.22 -11.97 24.47
C ASN A 19 27.75 -11.60 24.75
N ALA A 20 27.45 -11.21 26.00
CA ALA A 20 26.10 -10.78 26.36
C ALA A 20 25.66 -9.52 25.60
N SER A 21 26.60 -8.63 25.27
CA SER A 21 26.30 -7.43 24.47
C SER A 21 26.06 -7.78 22.99
N GLU A 22 26.79 -8.74 22.44
CA GLU A 22 26.62 -9.23 21.07
C GLU A 22 25.28 -9.93 20.87
N GLU A 23 24.88 -10.81 21.80
CA GLU A 23 23.58 -11.47 21.78
C GLU A 23 22.43 -10.45 21.79
N ARG A 24 22.56 -9.40 22.61
CA ARG A 24 21.54 -8.34 22.70
C ARG A 24 21.44 -7.52 21.42
N LEU A 25 22.53 -7.37 20.67
CA LEU A 25 22.51 -6.71 19.36
C LEU A 25 21.84 -7.60 18.32
N LEU A 26 22.17 -8.89 18.28
CA LEU A 26 21.55 -9.86 17.37
C LEU A 26 20.04 -9.94 17.54
N GLN A 27 19.54 -9.91 18.79
CA GLN A 27 18.10 -9.90 19.07
C GLN A 27 17.37 -8.64 18.58
N LYS A 28 18.08 -7.53 18.35
CA LYS A 28 17.48 -6.28 17.83
C LYS A 28 17.52 -6.17 16.31
N MET A 29 18.28 -7.04 15.64
CA MET A 29 18.36 -7.02 14.19
C MET A 29 17.14 -7.73 13.61
N ALA A 30 16.49 -7.09 12.64
CA ALA A 30 15.47 -7.76 11.85
C ALA A 30 16.12 -8.91 11.05
N THR A 31 15.48 -10.07 11.10
CA THR A 31 15.85 -11.25 10.33
C THR A 31 15.27 -11.15 8.91
N LYS A 32 15.72 -12.05 8.02
CA LYS A 32 15.11 -12.18 6.69
C LYS A 32 13.64 -12.57 6.76
N ASP A 33 13.25 -13.33 7.77
CA ASP A 33 11.86 -13.75 7.95
C ASP A 33 10.97 -12.57 8.36
N ASP A 34 11.48 -11.63 9.17
CA ASP A 34 10.78 -10.40 9.51
C ASP A 34 10.49 -9.51 8.29
N LEU A 35 11.34 -9.59 7.25
CA LEU A 35 11.18 -8.80 6.03
C LEU A 35 10.20 -9.42 5.02
N LYS A 36 9.85 -10.71 5.14
CA LYS A 36 8.97 -11.39 4.17
C LYS A 36 7.54 -10.83 4.15
N ILE A 37 7.10 -10.20 5.23
CA ILE A 37 5.77 -9.59 5.34
C ILE A 37 5.72 -8.13 4.86
N MET A 38 6.87 -7.54 4.54
CA MET A 38 6.93 -6.17 4.08
C MET A 38 6.54 -6.10 2.60
N ALA A 39 5.59 -5.21 2.29
CA ALA A 39 5.26 -4.89 0.90
C ALA A 39 6.51 -4.36 0.17
N THR A 40 6.73 -4.86 -1.02
CA THR A 40 7.83 -4.44 -1.89
C THR A 40 7.44 -3.23 -2.73
N LYS A 41 8.42 -2.62 -3.38
CA LYS A 41 8.16 -1.56 -4.36
C LYS A 41 7.31 -2.06 -5.54
N ALA A 42 7.46 -3.33 -5.93
CA ALA A 42 6.68 -3.91 -7.02
C ALA A 42 5.20 -3.99 -6.65
N ASP A 43 4.90 -4.41 -5.42
CA ASP A 43 3.52 -4.50 -4.90
C ASP A 43 2.82 -3.13 -4.96
N ILE A 44 3.54 -2.05 -4.64
CA ILE A 44 3.01 -0.67 -4.72
C ILE A 44 2.75 -0.26 -6.18
N GLN A 45 3.63 -0.64 -7.11
CA GLN A 45 3.45 -0.35 -8.53
C GLN A 45 2.26 -1.11 -9.13
N GLU A 46 2.09 -2.37 -8.72
CA GLU A 46 0.93 -3.18 -9.10
C GLU A 46 -0.37 -2.55 -8.59
N LEU A 47 -0.42 -2.16 -7.32
CA LEU A 47 -1.59 -1.50 -6.74
C LEU A 47 -1.95 -0.20 -7.47
N LYS A 48 -0.93 0.59 -7.84
CA LYS A 48 -1.14 1.81 -8.65
C LYS A 48 -1.75 1.47 -10.01
N SER A 49 -1.20 0.48 -10.71
CA SER A 49 -1.69 0.07 -12.02
C SER A 49 -3.11 -0.47 -11.98
N ASP A 50 -3.45 -1.27 -10.96
CA ASP A 50 -4.82 -1.77 -10.76
C ASP A 50 -5.79 -0.61 -10.52
N MET A 51 -5.41 0.33 -9.65
CA MET A 51 -6.24 1.48 -9.33
C MET A 51 -6.47 2.38 -10.56
N ASP A 52 -5.43 2.66 -11.35
CA ASP A 52 -5.54 3.43 -12.59
C ASP A 52 -6.53 2.75 -13.56
N GLY A 53 -6.40 1.43 -13.78
CA GLY A 53 -7.32 0.69 -14.68
C GLY A 53 -8.77 0.64 -14.19
N ARG A 54 -8.99 0.59 -12.87
CA ARG A 54 -10.34 0.65 -12.29
C ARG A 54 -10.99 2.02 -12.50
N PHE A 55 -10.21 3.10 -12.42
CA PHE A 55 -10.71 4.44 -12.73
C PHE A 55 -11.08 4.58 -14.20
N ASP A 56 -10.25 4.07 -15.11
CA ASP A 56 -10.55 4.08 -16.55
C ASP A 56 -11.87 3.36 -16.85
N THR A 57 -12.08 2.18 -16.26
CA THR A 57 -13.33 1.41 -16.40
C THR A 57 -14.55 2.21 -15.93
N VAL A 58 -14.44 2.91 -14.80
CA VAL A 58 -15.53 3.74 -14.26
C VAL A 58 -15.80 4.94 -15.18
N LEU A 59 -14.75 5.59 -15.67
CA LEU A 59 -14.87 6.75 -16.55
C LEU A 59 -15.57 6.39 -17.87
N GLU A 60 -15.22 5.25 -18.46
CA GLU A 60 -15.88 4.74 -19.67
C GLU A 60 -17.37 4.49 -19.43
N ALA A 61 -17.71 3.72 -18.38
CA ALA A 61 -19.10 3.42 -18.06
C ALA A 61 -19.95 4.66 -17.73
N VAL A 62 -19.34 5.66 -17.08
CA VAL A 62 -20.00 6.95 -16.80
C VAL A 62 -20.19 7.75 -18.10
N GLY A 63 -19.20 7.77 -18.98
CA GLY A 63 -19.28 8.38 -20.31
C GLY A 63 -20.44 7.85 -21.13
N GLU A 64 -20.54 6.52 -21.28
CA GLU A 64 -21.64 5.86 -22.00
C GLU A 64 -23.02 6.21 -21.43
N ARG A 65 -23.14 6.27 -20.09
CA ARG A 65 -24.38 6.65 -19.42
C ARG A 65 -24.76 8.10 -19.67
N PHE A 66 -23.79 9.01 -19.75
CA PHE A 66 -24.05 10.41 -20.08
C PHE A 66 -24.55 10.54 -21.52
N GLU A 67 -23.94 9.86 -22.48
CA GLU A 67 -24.39 9.87 -23.88
C GLU A 67 -25.83 9.35 -24.02
N SER A 68 -26.14 8.24 -23.34
CA SER A 68 -27.50 7.69 -23.29
C SER A 68 -28.50 8.67 -22.68
N THR A 69 -28.13 9.29 -21.55
CA THR A 69 -28.97 10.29 -20.88
C THR A 69 -29.22 11.50 -21.76
N ASP A 70 -28.18 12.02 -22.41
CA ASP A 70 -28.23 13.17 -23.31
C ASP A 70 -29.12 12.88 -24.55
N ALA A 71 -29.08 11.67 -25.08
CA ALA A 71 -29.99 11.23 -26.14
C ALA A 71 -31.47 11.24 -25.68
N VAL A 72 -31.75 10.72 -24.49
CA VAL A 72 -33.11 10.72 -23.90
C VAL A 72 -33.60 12.14 -23.66
N VAL A 73 -32.75 13.02 -23.11
CA VAL A 73 -33.08 14.43 -22.88
C VAL A 73 -33.44 15.13 -24.18
N ARG A 74 -32.64 14.98 -25.24
CA ARG A 74 -32.95 15.54 -26.57
C ARG A 74 -34.29 15.03 -27.12
N GLU A 75 -34.61 13.75 -26.93
CA GLU A 75 -35.91 13.24 -27.38
C GLU A 75 -37.06 13.80 -26.54
N HIS A 76 -36.87 13.96 -25.23
CA HIS A 76 -37.84 14.62 -24.37
C HIS A 76 -38.08 16.07 -24.79
N GLU A 77 -37.05 16.85 -25.10
CA GLU A 77 -37.18 18.21 -25.64
C GLU A 77 -38.04 18.23 -26.91
N ARG A 78 -37.75 17.35 -27.87
CA ARG A 78 -38.55 17.23 -29.11
C ARG A 78 -40.01 16.88 -28.83
N ARG A 79 -40.27 15.95 -27.91
CA ARG A 79 -41.62 15.55 -27.51
C ARG A 79 -42.37 16.73 -26.88
N ILE A 80 -41.72 17.48 -25.98
CA ILE A 80 -42.28 18.66 -25.34
C ILE A 80 -42.67 19.70 -26.39
N THR A 81 -41.75 20.05 -27.31
CA THR A 81 -42.06 21.01 -28.38
C THR A 81 -43.24 20.58 -29.25
N ARG A 82 -43.38 19.27 -29.55
CA ARG A 82 -44.55 18.75 -30.29
C ARG A 82 -45.86 18.91 -29.51
N LEU A 83 -45.83 18.73 -28.19
CA LEU A 83 -47.01 18.86 -27.34
C LEU A 83 -47.41 20.31 -27.14
N GLU A 84 -46.44 21.21 -26.92
CA GLU A 84 -46.68 22.65 -26.79
C GLU A 84 -47.37 23.20 -28.05
N ARG A 85 -46.93 22.78 -29.24
CA ARG A 85 -47.56 23.17 -30.51
C ARG A 85 -48.99 22.65 -30.71
N ARG A 86 -49.39 21.59 -30.01
CA ARG A 86 -50.74 21.01 -30.09
C ARG A 86 -51.71 21.61 -29.07
N ALA A 87 -51.18 22.28 -28.03
CA ALA A 87 -51.95 22.89 -26.96
C ALA A 87 -52.32 24.36 -27.24
N VAL A 88 -51.75 24.95 -28.31
CA VAL A 88 -52.05 26.29 -28.85
C VAL A 88 -52.94 26.13 -30.07
#